data_AF-A0A1P8UDF3-F1
#
_entry.id   AF-A0A1P8UDF3-F1
#
_cell.length_a   1.000
_cell.length_b   1.000
_cell.length_c   1.000
_cell.angle_alpha   90.00
_cell.angle_beta   90.00
_cell.angle_gamma   90.00
#
_symmetry.space_group_name_H-M   'P 1'
#
loop_
_entity.id
_entity.type
_entity.pdbx_description
1 polymer ?
#
loop_
_entity_poly.entity_id
_entity_poly.type
_entity_poly.pdbx_seq_one_letter_code
_entity_poly.pdbx_strand_id
1 'polypeptide(L)'
;MSSKSTRRVLLGTVAIGMGLSSAAVFAAQTPNPIAQMKHEKFVRCYGVNAPHRNMCGTSNGSCAGTDAKARDPNAFILVPAGVCGMIDGGTTKPGPGVAKNLSKFRSIPGNKHRELEEKVLKESLKSMGFTLESAQDKSS
;
A
#
# COMPACT_ATOMS: atom_id res chain seq x y z
N MET A 1 11.22 -64.37 -9.92
CA MET A 1 11.79 -65.63 -9.35
C MET A 1 12.47 -65.28 -8.03
N SER A 2 12.36 -66.19 -7.03
CA SER A 2 12.83 -66.08 -5.62
C SER A 2 12.02 -65.10 -4.75
N SER A 3 11.09 -65.47 -3.87
CA SER A 3 10.93 -66.61 -2.94
C SER A 3 12.07 -66.78 -1.93
N LYS A 4 11.67 -66.69 -0.64
CA LYS A 4 12.19 -67.31 0.61
C LYS A 4 12.13 -66.26 1.74
N SER A 5 11.77 -66.53 2.98
CA SER A 5 11.15 -67.67 3.65
C SER A 5 11.00 -67.23 5.11
N THR A 6 9.75 -67.14 5.55
CA THR A 6 9.22 -67.54 6.86
C THR A 6 10.22 -67.87 7.98
N ARG A 7 10.22 -67.08 9.08
CA ARG A 7 10.55 -67.57 10.43
C ARG A 7 9.58 -67.03 11.50
N ARG A 8 8.60 -67.87 11.79
CA ARG A 8 8.11 -68.28 13.13
C ARG A 8 7.85 -67.17 14.17
N VAL A 9 6.58 -66.76 14.19
CA VAL A 9 5.65 -66.82 15.33
C VAL A 9 6.31 -67.00 16.71
N LEU A 10 6.26 -65.95 17.53
CA LEU A 10 6.04 -66.10 18.97
C LEU A 10 4.73 -65.40 19.32
N LEU A 11 3.80 -66.21 19.81
CA LEU A 11 2.51 -65.80 20.35
C LEU A 11 2.73 -64.99 21.63
N GLY A 12 2.45 -63.69 21.58
CA GLY A 12 2.21 -62.85 22.74
C GLY A 12 0.75 -62.41 22.71
N THR A 13 -0.10 -63.06 23.51
CA THR A 13 -1.52 -62.74 23.65
C THR A 13 -1.70 -61.32 24.17
N VAL A 14 -2.29 -60.43 23.36
CA VAL A 14 -2.88 -59.19 23.87
C VAL A 14 -4.34 -59.17 23.44
N ALA A 15 -5.18 -59.03 24.46
CA ALA A 15 -6.63 -59.15 24.43
C ALA A 15 -7.29 -58.20 23.42
N ILE A 16 -8.33 -58.71 22.76
CA ILE A 16 -9.29 -57.95 21.97
C ILE A 16 -10.11 -57.09 22.94
N GLY A 17 -9.79 -55.81 23.00
CA GLY A 17 -10.59 -54.77 23.64
C GLY A 17 -11.09 -53.81 22.56
N MET A 18 -12.40 -53.78 22.39
CA MET A 18 -13.25 -52.94 21.55
C MET A 18 -12.68 -51.60 21.02
N GLY A 19 -12.80 -51.40 19.71
CA GLY A 19 -13.26 -50.13 19.14
C GLY A 19 -12.24 -49.02 18.89
N LEU A 20 -11.29 -49.21 17.96
CA LEU A 20 -10.59 -48.09 17.32
C LEU A 20 -11.36 -47.70 16.04
N SER A 21 -12.50 -47.04 16.23
CA SER A 21 -13.17 -46.29 15.18
C SER A 21 -12.26 -45.16 14.72
N SER A 22 -11.79 -45.25 13.48
CA SER A 22 -11.28 -44.18 12.61
C SER A 22 -11.07 -42.82 13.29
N ALA A 23 -9.84 -42.54 13.74
CA ALA A 23 -9.40 -41.17 13.96
C ALA A 23 -9.23 -40.50 12.58
N ALA A 24 -10.37 -40.11 11.98
CA ALA A 24 -10.39 -39.00 11.04
C ALA A 24 -9.99 -37.77 11.86
N VAL A 25 -8.69 -37.47 11.87
CA VAL A 25 -8.18 -36.22 12.41
C VAL A 25 -8.85 -35.13 11.58
N PHE A 26 -9.86 -34.49 12.16
CA PHE A 26 -10.35 -33.21 11.70
C PHE A 26 -9.15 -32.28 11.67
N ALA A 27 -8.57 -32.06 10.49
CA ALA A 27 -7.76 -30.89 10.23
C ALA A 27 -8.70 -29.69 10.44
N ALA A 28 -8.71 -29.18 11.66
CA ALA A 28 -9.33 -27.91 11.98
C ALA A 28 -8.71 -26.89 11.04
N GLN A 29 -9.45 -26.57 9.99
CA GLN A 29 -9.21 -25.39 9.17
C GLN A 29 -9.39 -24.22 10.13
N THR A 30 -8.31 -23.74 10.74
CA THR A 30 -8.32 -22.39 11.32
C THR A 30 -8.74 -21.48 10.18
N PRO A 31 -9.90 -20.79 10.25
CA PRO A 31 -10.23 -19.81 9.24
C PRO A 31 -9.09 -18.80 9.27
N ASN A 32 -8.26 -18.79 8.22
CA ASN A 32 -7.21 -17.82 8.06
C ASN A 32 -7.95 -16.47 7.94
N PRO A 33 -7.90 -15.58 8.94
CA PRO A 33 -8.72 -14.36 8.95
C PRO A 33 -8.39 -13.46 7.74
N ILE A 34 -7.23 -13.70 7.12
CA ILE A 34 -6.78 -13.04 5.89
C ILE A 34 -7.62 -13.44 4.65
N ALA A 35 -8.15 -14.67 4.61
CA ALA A 35 -8.87 -15.19 3.44
C ALA A 35 -10.27 -14.58 3.24
N GLN A 36 -10.76 -13.81 4.22
CA GLN A 36 -12.04 -13.10 4.15
C GLN A 36 -11.92 -11.61 3.80
N MET A 37 -10.70 -11.11 3.58
CA MET A 37 -10.46 -9.72 3.20
C MET A 37 -10.86 -9.52 1.73
N LYS A 38 -12.17 -9.36 1.48
CA LYS A 38 -12.73 -8.94 0.18
C LYS A 38 -11.93 -7.73 -0.30
N HIS A 39 -11.20 -7.86 -1.42
CA HIS A 39 -10.51 -6.77 -2.16
C HIS A 39 -10.59 -5.41 -1.46
N GLU A 40 -9.77 -5.26 -0.42
CA GLU A 40 -9.83 -4.10 0.47
C GLU A 40 -9.52 -2.87 -0.38
N LYS A 41 -10.48 -1.93 -0.45
CA LYS A 41 -10.23 -0.64 -1.11
C LYS A 41 -9.08 0.04 -0.36
N PHE A 42 -7.97 0.33 -1.04
CA PHE A 42 -6.91 1.11 -0.42
C PHE A 42 -7.40 2.52 -0.09
N VAL A 43 -7.05 3.01 1.09
CA VAL A 43 -7.36 4.36 1.55
C VAL A 43 -6.06 5.13 1.76
N ARG A 44 -6.12 6.45 1.54
CA ARG A 44 -5.02 7.36 1.89
C ARG A 44 -5.02 7.53 3.40
N CYS A 45 -3.91 7.18 4.04
CA CYS A 45 -3.70 7.38 5.46
C CYS A 45 -2.65 8.47 5.68
N TYR A 46 -3.10 9.60 6.20
CA TYR A 46 -2.29 10.80 6.44
C TYR A 46 -1.71 10.79 7.85
N GLY A 47 -0.59 11.49 8.05
CA GLY A 47 0.01 11.68 9.38
C GLY A 47 0.82 10.50 9.92
N VAL A 48 1.06 9.47 9.10
CA VAL A 48 1.76 8.23 9.51
C VAL A 48 3.01 7.93 8.69
N ASN A 49 3.36 8.79 7.73
CA ASN A 49 4.55 8.59 6.91
C ASN A 49 5.83 8.69 7.76
N ALA A 50 6.83 7.87 7.44
CA ALA A 50 8.19 8.10 7.91
C ALA A 50 8.87 9.19 7.03
N PRO A 51 10.01 9.75 7.47
CA PRO A 51 10.80 10.67 6.65
C PRO A 51 11.12 10.04 5.30
N HIS A 52 10.86 10.78 4.23
CA HIS A 52 11.06 10.37 2.85
C HIS A 52 10.29 9.10 2.45
N ARG A 53 9.18 8.79 3.14
CA ARG A 53 8.31 7.63 2.88
C ARG A 53 6.86 8.04 2.65
N ASN A 54 6.64 9.08 1.84
CA ASN A 54 5.32 9.49 1.38
C ASN A 54 5.01 8.97 -0.04
N MET A 55 3.73 8.85 -0.38
CA MET A 55 3.26 8.58 -1.74
C MET A 55 3.28 9.85 -2.61
N CYS A 56 3.11 9.67 -3.93
CA CYS A 56 2.92 10.76 -4.89
C CYS A 56 1.61 11.54 -4.64
N GLY A 57 1.55 12.79 -5.09
CA GLY A 57 0.33 13.61 -5.01
C GLY A 57 -0.01 14.09 -3.59
N THR A 58 1.01 14.36 -2.78
CA THR A 58 0.89 15.01 -1.46
C THR A 58 0.96 16.53 -1.62
N SER A 59 0.69 17.33 -0.58
CA SER A 59 0.88 18.79 -0.73
C SER A 59 2.35 19.18 -0.82
N ASN A 60 3.26 18.35 -0.31
CA ASN A 60 4.69 18.65 -0.22
C ASN A 60 5.46 18.16 -1.47
N GLY A 61 4.77 17.57 -2.45
CA GLY A 61 5.39 17.14 -3.70
C GLY A 61 4.54 16.17 -4.51
N SER A 62 4.79 16.19 -5.82
CA SER A 62 4.16 15.28 -6.78
C SER A 62 4.78 13.89 -6.77
N CYS A 63 6.06 13.76 -6.38
CA CYS A 63 6.78 12.49 -6.34
C CYS A 63 6.80 11.86 -4.93
N ALA A 64 6.92 10.53 -4.88
CA ALA A 64 7.10 9.80 -3.63
C ALA A 64 8.47 10.12 -3.00
N GLY A 65 8.52 10.09 -1.67
CA GLY A 65 9.74 10.29 -0.88
C GLY A 65 10.28 11.72 -0.78
N THR A 66 9.57 12.71 -1.30
CA THR A 66 9.97 14.12 -1.22
C THR A 66 9.76 14.74 0.15
N ASP A 67 8.90 14.17 0.99
CA ASP A 67 8.59 14.75 2.29
C ASP A 67 9.63 14.33 3.34
N ALA A 68 10.45 15.28 3.79
CA ALA A 68 11.46 15.03 4.81
C ALA A 68 10.88 14.85 6.23
N LYS A 69 9.63 15.26 6.45
CA LYS A 69 9.03 15.26 7.78
C LYS A 69 8.33 13.92 8.07
N ALA A 70 8.59 13.36 9.26
CA ALA A 70 7.78 12.25 9.78
C ALA A 70 6.40 12.75 10.24
N ARG A 71 5.38 11.90 10.08
CA ARG A 71 4.00 12.16 10.53
C ARG A 71 3.45 13.49 9.99
N ASP A 72 3.73 13.81 8.74
CA ASP A 72 3.18 15.03 8.12
C ASP A 72 1.68 14.81 7.83
N PRO A 73 0.77 15.66 8.34
CA PRO A 73 -0.66 15.57 8.06
C PRO A 73 -1.01 15.76 6.58
N ASN A 74 -0.07 16.26 5.78
CA ASN A 74 -0.23 16.48 4.36
C ASN A 74 0.40 15.40 3.47
N ALA A 75 1.20 14.51 4.05
CA ALA A 75 1.68 13.32 3.37
C ALA A 75 0.81 12.12 3.73
N PHE A 76 0.70 11.18 2.79
CA PHE A 76 -0.02 9.94 3.03
C PHE A 76 0.74 8.73 2.54
N ILE A 77 0.36 7.58 3.09
CA ILE A 77 0.64 6.25 2.56
C ILE A 77 -0.67 5.57 2.17
N LEU A 78 -0.60 4.60 1.27
CA LEU A 78 -1.76 3.76 0.93
C LEU A 78 -1.76 2.54 1.85
N VAL A 79 -2.89 2.33 2.52
CA VAL A 79 -3.13 1.17 3.38
C VAL A 79 -4.47 0.54 3.02
N PRO A 80 -4.69 -0.75 3.28
CA PRO A 80 -6.01 -1.36 3.18
C PRO A 80 -7.05 -0.58 4.01
N ALA A 81 -8.32 -0.63 3.62
CA ALA A 81 -9.39 -0.01 4.39
C ALA A 81 -9.39 -0.57 5.83
N GLY A 82 -9.84 0.26 6.78
CA GLY A 82 -9.84 -0.09 8.21
C GLY A 82 -8.47 0.03 8.91
N VAL A 83 -7.34 -0.15 8.22
CA VAL A 83 -6.01 -0.11 8.84
C VAL A 83 -5.63 1.28 9.36
N CYS A 84 -5.99 2.34 8.62
CA CYS A 84 -5.57 3.70 8.99
C CYS A 84 -6.02 4.14 10.39
N GLY A 85 -7.22 3.70 10.82
CA GLY A 85 -7.74 4.01 12.16
C GLY A 85 -7.12 3.17 13.28
N MET A 86 -6.36 2.12 12.95
CA MET A 86 -5.62 1.30 13.91
C MET A 86 -4.21 1.85 14.18
N ILE A 87 -3.75 2.82 13.39
CA ILE A 87 -2.43 3.44 13.53
C ILE A 87 -2.59 4.74 14.32
N ASP A 88 -1.84 4.89 15.41
CA ASP A 88 -1.86 6.11 16.22
C ASP A 88 -1.48 7.34 15.39
N GLY A 89 -2.29 8.40 15.50
CA GLY A 89 -2.18 9.61 14.69
C GLY A 89 -2.62 9.47 13.22
N GLY A 90 -3.08 8.29 12.79
CA GLY A 90 -3.55 8.03 11.43
C GLY A 90 -4.94 8.61 11.16
N THR A 91 -5.10 9.24 10.00
CA THR A 91 -6.40 9.77 9.56
C THR A 91 -6.62 9.60 8.07
N THR A 92 -7.84 9.28 7.66
CA THR A 92 -8.26 9.26 6.26
C THR A 92 -8.60 10.64 5.72
N LYS A 93 -8.59 11.67 6.58
CA LYS A 93 -8.84 13.06 6.20
C LYS A 93 -7.51 13.76 5.89
N PRO A 94 -7.41 14.43 4.73
CA PRO A 94 -6.21 15.20 4.41
C PRO A 94 -5.99 16.34 5.40
N GLY A 95 -4.72 16.64 5.68
CA GLY A 95 -4.35 17.84 6.41
C GLY A 95 -4.77 19.14 5.70
N PRO A 96 -4.75 20.29 6.40
CA PRO A 96 -5.22 21.56 5.86
C PRO A 96 -4.51 22.00 4.58
N GLY A 97 -3.23 21.65 4.40
CA GLY A 97 -2.45 22.00 3.21
C GLY A 97 -2.94 21.24 1.96
N VAL A 98 -3.15 19.92 2.09
CA VAL A 98 -3.69 19.09 1.00
C VAL A 98 -5.12 19.50 0.67
N ALA A 99 -5.96 19.74 1.67
CA ALA A 99 -7.36 20.10 1.46
C ALA A 99 -7.50 21.40 0.62
N LYS A 100 -6.72 22.44 0.96
CA LYS A 100 -6.70 23.71 0.23
C LYS A 100 -6.22 23.56 -1.22
N ASN A 101 -5.13 22.82 -1.41
CA ASN A 101 -4.58 22.59 -2.75
C ASN A 101 -5.53 21.76 -3.61
N LEU A 102 -6.16 20.73 -3.04
CA LEU A 102 -7.12 19.90 -3.75
C LEU A 102 -8.39 20.69 -4.14
N SER A 103 -8.91 21.54 -3.25
CA SER A 103 -10.04 22.41 -3.59
C SER A 103 -9.69 23.39 -4.70
N LYS A 104 -8.47 23.96 -4.68
CA LYS A 104 -7.99 24.85 -5.74
C LYS A 104 -7.90 24.11 -7.07
N PHE A 105 -7.26 22.95 -7.12
CA PHE A 105 -7.17 22.15 -8.34
C PHE A 105 -8.53 21.71 -8.87
N ARG A 106 -9.45 21.27 -8.00
CA ARG A 106 -10.80 20.84 -8.41
C ARG A 106 -11.68 21.98 -8.91
N SER A 107 -11.40 23.22 -8.49
CA SER A 107 -12.13 24.41 -8.95
C SER A 107 -11.68 24.93 -10.31
N ILE A 108 -10.56 24.45 -10.84
CA ILE A 108 -10.07 24.83 -12.17
C ILE A 108 -10.85 24.01 -13.22
N PRO A 109 -11.51 24.65 -14.19
CA PRO A 109 -12.17 23.91 -15.26
C PRO A 109 -11.12 23.16 -16.10
N GLY A 110 -11.46 21.95 -16.56
CA GLY A 110 -10.55 21.03 -17.27
C GLY A 110 -9.75 21.69 -18.41
N ASN A 111 -10.38 22.58 -19.15
CA ASN A 111 -9.78 23.33 -20.26
C ASN A 111 -8.72 24.38 -19.83
N LYS A 112 -8.66 24.76 -18.55
CA LYS A 112 -7.70 25.73 -18.01
C LYS A 112 -6.50 25.10 -17.30
N HIS A 113 -6.47 23.77 -17.09
CA HIS A 113 -5.31 23.12 -16.46
C HIS A 113 -4.04 23.35 -17.27
N ARG A 114 -4.10 23.21 -18.60
CA ARG A 114 -2.95 23.41 -19.50
C ARG A 114 -2.41 24.84 -19.47
N GLU A 115 -3.30 25.84 -19.39
CA GLU A 115 -2.90 27.25 -19.31
C GLU A 115 -2.28 27.58 -17.94
N LEU A 116 -2.77 26.97 -16.86
CA LEU A 116 -2.18 27.11 -15.53
C LEU A 116 -0.83 26.41 -15.43
N GLU A 117 -0.68 25.21 -15.99
CA GLU A 117 0.60 24.50 -16.03
C GLU A 117 1.66 25.30 -16.80
N GLU A 118 1.29 25.88 -17.94
CA GLU A 118 2.20 26.74 -18.71
C GLU A 118 2.61 28.00 -17.92
N LYS A 119 1.67 28.63 -17.21
CA LYS A 119 1.97 29.78 -16.34
C LYS A 119 2.89 29.40 -15.19
N VAL A 120 2.63 28.29 -14.51
CA VAL A 120 3.49 27.80 -13.40
C VAL A 120 4.88 27.45 -13.93
N LEU A 121 4.99 26.82 -15.10
CA LEU A 121 6.28 26.52 -15.72
C LEU A 121 7.05 27.81 -16.06
N LYS A 122 6.39 28.81 -16.65
CA LYS A 122 6.99 30.12 -16.95
C LYS A 122 7.42 30.87 -15.70
N GLU A 123 6.62 30.87 -14.65
CA GLU A 123 7.00 31.48 -13.36
C GLU A 123 8.18 30.74 -12.72
N SER A 124 8.18 29.40 -12.76
CA SER A 124 9.26 28.60 -12.21
C SER A 124 10.56 28.81 -12.99
N LEU A 125 10.52 28.83 -14.33
CA LEU A 125 11.66 29.15 -15.19
C LEU A 125 12.21 30.56 -14.92
N LYS A 126 11.31 31.54 -14.78
CA LYS A 126 11.68 32.92 -14.44
C LYS A 126 12.33 33.01 -13.05
N SER A 127 11.83 32.26 -12.06
CA SER A 127 12.45 32.21 -10.72
C SER A 127 13.82 31.53 -10.72
N MET A 128 14.08 30.64 -11.69
CA MET A 128 15.38 30.00 -11.92
C MET A 128 16.30 30.84 -12.82
N GLY A 129 15.91 32.07 -13.18
CA GLY A 129 16.71 32.98 -13.99
C GLY A 129 16.77 32.65 -15.48
N PHE A 130 15.95 31.71 -15.96
CA PHE A 130 15.85 31.39 -17.39
C PHE A 130 14.83 32.33 -18.06
N THR A 131 15.29 33.14 -19.02
CA THR A 131 14.42 33.86 -19.95
C THR A 131 14.21 33.03 -21.23
N LEU A 132 12.95 32.91 -21.66
CA LEU A 132 12.51 32.14 -22.83
C LEU A 132 13.17 32.55 -24.17
N GLU A 133 13.86 33.68 -24.21
CA GLU A 133 14.56 34.21 -25.39
C GLU A 133 15.76 33.34 -25.83
N SER A 134 16.30 32.51 -24.93
CA SER A 134 17.54 31.75 -25.19
C SER A 134 17.33 30.35 -25.79
N ALA A 135 16.09 29.92 -26.03
CA ALA A 135 15.78 28.57 -26.50
C ALA A 135 15.66 28.42 -28.03
N GLN A 136 15.66 29.51 -28.81
CA GLN A 136 15.55 29.43 -30.28
C GLN A 136 16.89 29.38 -31.03
N ASP A 137 18.04 29.47 -30.35
CA ASP A 137 19.36 29.56 -31.01
C ASP A 137 20.24 28.34 -30.71
N LYS A 138 19.69 27.12 -30.82
CA LYS A 138 20.46 25.85 -30.89
C LYS A 138 19.76 24.79 -31.73
N SER A 139 19.25 25.19 -32.88
CA SER A 139 18.87 24.26 -33.95
C SER A 139 19.14 24.91 -35.30
N SER A 140 20.42 25.14 -35.58
CA SER A 140 20.98 25.20 -36.95
C SER A 140 22.10 24.18 -37.03
#